data_AF-A0A6Q2YY00-F1
#
_entry.id   AF-A0A6Q2YY00-F1
#
_cell.length_a   1.000
_cell.length_b   1.000
_cell.length_c   1.000
_cell.angle_alpha   90.00
_cell.angle_beta   90.00
_cell.angle_gamma   90.00
#
_symmetry.space_group_name_H-M   'P 1'
#
loop_
_entity.id
_entity.type
_entity.pdbx_description
1 polymer ?
#
loop_
_entity_poly.entity_id
_entity_poly.type
_entity_poly.pdbx_seq_one_letter_code
_entity_poly.pdbx_strand_id
1 'polypeptide(L)'
;MPLAKDLLHPSSEEEKRSHKKKRLVQSPNSYFMDVKCPGCYKITTVFSHAQTVVLCVGCSTVLCQPTGGKARLTEVITRCLYRHPVYNPKVKATTRIDAQQLGTTP
;
A
#
# COMPACT_ATOMS: atom_id res chain seq x y z
N MET A 1 -5.25 -15.47 -33.02
CA MET A 1 -4.28 -14.39 -32.81
C MET A 1 -4.87 -13.46 -31.77
N PRO A 2 -4.21 -13.13 -30.65
CA PRO A 2 -4.81 -12.21 -29.70
C PRO A 2 -4.97 -10.86 -30.41
N LEU A 3 -6.16 -10.28 -30.29
CA LEU A 3 -6.42 -8.88 -30.65
C LEU A 3 -5.33 -7.98 -30.06
N ALA A 4 -4.93 -6.95 -30.81
CA ALA A 4 -3.87 -6.03 -30.42
C ALA A 4 -4.08 -5.55 -28.98
N LYS A 5 -3.06 -5.71 -28.12
CA LYS A 5 -3.10 -5.20 -26.74
C LYS A 5 -2.95 -3.70 -26.75
N ASP A 6 -3.89 -3.00 -26.11
CA ASP A 6 -3.78 -1.57 -25.86
C ASP A 6 -2.65 -1.33 -24.84
N LEU A 7 -1.59 -0.65 -25.30
CA LEU A 7 -0.41 -0.33 -24.49
C LEU A 7 -0.59 0.95 -23.66
N LEU A 8 -1.52 1.81 -24.06
CA LEU A 8 -1.73 3.11 -23.42
C LEU A 8 -2.68 3.00 -22.23
N HIS A 9 -3.62 2.05 -22.27
CA HIS A 9 -4.62 1.84 -21.21
C HIS A 9 -4.65 0.38 -20.73
N PRO A 10 -3.55 -0.11 -20.13
CA PRO A 10 -3.53 -1.45 -19.55
C PRO A 10 -4.53 -1.56 -18.39
N SER A 11 -5.12 -2.74 -18.22
CA SER A 11 -6.04 -2.97 -17.09
C SER A 11 -5.29 -2.94 -15.75
N SER A 12 -5.99 -2.58 -14.67
CA SER A 12 -5.39 -2.47 -13.34
C SER A 12 -4.76 -3.78 -12.84
N GLU A 13 -5.24 -4.93 -13.31
CA GLU A 13 -4.71 -6.26 -12.97
C GLU A 13 -3.38 -6.54 -13.69
N GLU A 14 -3.28 -6.17 -14.96
CA GLU A 14 -2.06 -6.35 -15.76
C GLU A 14 -0.91 -5.47 -15.24
N GLU A 15 -1.22 -4.27 -14.76
CA GLU A 15 -0.25 -3.39 -14.13
C GLU A 15 0.26 -3.93 -12.78
N LYS A 16 -0.62 -4.56 -11.98
CA LYS A 16 -0.24 -5.16 -10.69
C LYS A 16 0.68 -6.37 -10.86
N ARG A 17 0.44 -7.18 -11.90
CA ARG A 17 1.29 -8.33 -12.27
C ARG A 17 2.68 -7.90 -12.75
N SER A 18 2.77 -6.72 -13.36
CA SER A 18 4.03 -6.18 -13.87
C SER A 18 4.97 -5.74 -12.74
N HIS A 19 6.27 -5.95 -12.92
CA HIS A 19 7.29 -5.46 -11.99
C HIS A 19 7.21 -3.93 -11.83
N LYS A 20 7.42 -3.42 -10.61
CA LYS A 20 7.24 -2.00 -10.23
C LYS A 20 7.92 -0.99 -11.17
N LYS A 21 9.07 -1.33 -11.77
CA LYS A 21 9.80 -0.48 -12.73
C LYS A 21 9.31 -0.59 -14.19
N LYS A 22 8.58 -1.65 -14.53
CA LYS A 22 8.10 -1.97 -15.89
C LYS A 22 6.62 -1.61 -16.11
N ARG A 23 5.98 -0.98 -15.12
CA ARG A 23 4.64 -0.42 -15.26
C ARG A 23 4.69 0.82 -16.15
N LEU A 24 3.56 1.18 -16.78
CA LEU A 24 3.44 2.39 -17.59
C LEU A 24 3.94 3.64 -16.86
N VAL A 25 3.57 3.77 -15.58
CA VAL A 25 4.15 4.73 -14.64
C VAL A 25 4.68 3.95 -13.44
N GLN A 26 5.92 4.22 -13.06
CA GLN A 26 6.56 3.56 -11.94
C GLN A 26 5.90 3.96 -10.62
N SER A 27 5.58 2.97 -9.80
CA SER A 27 5.00 3.18 -8.47
C SER A 27 5.56 2.17 -7.47
N PRO A 28 5.83 2.58 -6.22
CA PRO A 28 6.30 1.66 -5.19
C PRO A 28 5.20 0.66 -4.81
N ASN A 29 5.59 -0.55 -4.39
CA ASN A 29 4.69 -1.54 -3.80
C ASN A 29 4.61 -1.42 -2.26
N SER A 30 5.48 -0.60 -1.67
CA SER A 30 5.52 -0.33 -0.23
C SER A 30 4.45 0.69 0.17
N TYR A 31 4.07 0.64 1.43
CA TYR A 31 3.05 1.47 2.05
C TYR A 31 3.40 1.77 3.51
N PHE A 32 2.76 2.78 4.09
CA PHE A 32 2.74 3.02 5.52
C PHE A 32 1.46 2.43 6.12
N MET A 33 1.54 1.94 7.35
CA MET A 33 0.40 1.36 8.05
C MET A 33 0.36 1.83 9.49
N ASP A 34 -0.85 1.98 10.01
CA ASP A 34 -1.08 2.40 11.38
C ASP A 34 -1.25 1.17 12.26
N VAL A 35 -0.31 0.97 13.17
CA VAL A 35 -0.25 -0.17 14.09
C VAL A 35 -0.64 0.29 15.47
N LYS A 36 -1.69 -0.32 16.04
CA LYS A 36 -2.11 -0.05 17.42
C LYS A 36 -1.41 -1.02 18.35
N CYS A 37 -0.72 -0.50 19.36
CA CYS A 37 -0.14 -1.37 20.39
C CYS A 37 -1.22 -1.84 21.39
N PRO A 38 -1.21 -3.12 21.82
CA PRO A 38 -2.18 -3.64 22.79
C PRO A 38 -2.01 -3.06 24.20
N GLY A 39 -0.81 -2.62 24.59
CA GLY A 39 -0.55 -2.09 25.94
C GLY A 39 -0.73 -0.57 26.05
N CYS A 40 -0.07 0.20 25.17
CA CYS A 40 -0.06 1.67 25.22
C CYS A 40 -1.28 2.31 24.51
N TYR A 41 -2.07 1.55 23.73
CA TYR A 41 -3.14 1.99 22.81
C TYR A 41 -2.79 3.14 21.84
N LYS A 42 -1.54 3.62 21.85
CA LYS A 42 -1.01 4.61 20.93
C LYS A 42 -0.90 4.00 19.54
N ILE A 43 -1.22 4.84 18.55
CA ILE A 43 -1.09 4.51 17.13
C ILE A 43 0.32 4.91 16.69
N THR A 44 1.04 3.97 16.10
CA THR A 44 2.38 4.21 15.55
C THR A 44 2.36 3.93 14.06
N THR A 45 2.86 4.86 13.25
CA THR A 45 2.96 4.68 11.79
C THR A 45 4.20 3.84 11.47
N VAL A 46 4.01 2.67 10.87
CA VAL A 46 5.09 1.72 10.54
C VAL A 46 5.22 1.57 9.03
N PHE A 47 6.45 1.49 8.54
CA PHE A 47 6.71 1.21 7.13
C PHE A 47 6.60 -0.30 6.84
N SER A 48 5.91 -0.67 5.78
CA SER A 48 5.68 -2.07 5.39
C SER A 48 6.93 -2.93 5.19
N HIS A 49 8.04 -2.34 4.75
CA HIS A 49 9.32 -3.03 4.53
C HIS A 49 10.39 -2.43 5.46
N ALA A 50 10.05 -2.22 6.73
CA ALA A 50 10.97 -1.68 7.72
C ALA A 50 12.21 -2.59 7.87
N GLN A 51 13.40 -1.98 7.83
CA GLN A 51 14.69 -2.66 8.01
C GLN A 51 15.13 -2.70 9.48
N THR A 52 14.55 -1.84 10.32
CA THR A 52 14.83 -1.75 11.74
C THR A 52 13.69 -2.33 12.57
N VAL A 53 14.00 -2.76 13.78
CA VAL A 53 12.99 -3.14 14.78
C VAL A 53 12.27 -1.86 15.23
N VAL A 54 10.94 -1.83 15.11
CA VAL A 54 10.13 -0.67 15.49
C VAL A 54 9.51 -0.91 16.87
N LEU A 55 9.64 0.06 17.77
CA LEU A 55 9.16 0.00 19.16
C LEU A 55 7.99 0.98 19.39
N CYS A 56 7.02 0.66 20.28
CA CYS A 56 6.05 1.67 20.76
C CYS A 56 6.80 2.74 21.57
N VAL A 57 6.54 4.01 21.28
CA VAL A 57 7.11 5.16 22.02
C VAL A 57 6.70 5.19 23.51
N GLY A 58 5.57 4.56 23.87
CA GLY A 58 5.04 4.56 25.24
C GLY A 58 5.44 3.37 26.11
N CYS A 59 5.48 2.16 25.57
CA CYS A 59 5.69 0.93 26.35
C CYS A 59 6.90 0.10 25.89
N SER A 60 7.71 0.62 24.96
CA SER A 60 8.92 -0.02 24.43
C SER A 60 8.73 -1.44 23.88
N THR A 61 7.48 -1.84 23.62
CA THR A 61 7.14 -3.14 23.06
C THR A 61 7.52 -3.20 21.59
N VAL A 62 8.07 -4.33 21.16
CA VAL A 62 8.40 -4.59 19.75
C VAL A 62 7.13 -4.72 18.92
N LEU A 63 6.97 -3.83 17.93
CA LEU A 63 5.81 -3.81 17.02
C LEU A 63 6.03 -4.67 15.77
N CYS A 64 7.23 -4.62 15.20
CA CYS A 64 7.59 -5.44 14.06
C CYS A 64 9.07 -5.82 14.05
N GLN A 65 9.34 -6.98 13.47
CA GLN A 65 10.69 -7.47 13.19
C GLN A 65 11.00 -7.29 11.69
N PRO A 66 12.22 -6.83 11.34
CA PRO A 66 12.63 -6.71 9.96
C PRO A 66 12.79 -8.09 9.32
N THR A 67 12.44 -8.19 8.05
CA THR A 67 12.66 -9.39 7.21
C THR A 67 13.23 -8.95 5.87
N GLY A 68 13.61 -9.90 5.01
CA GLY A 68 14.03 -9.58 3.63
C GLY A 68 12.93 -8.98 2.75
N GLY A 69 11.67 -8.97 3.20
CA GLY A 69 10.52 -8.44 2.47
C GLY A 69 9.65 -7.55 3.33
N LYS A 70 8.38 -7.94 3.52
CA LYS A 70 7.47 -7.22 4.42
C LYS A 70 7.85 -7.52 5.87
N ALA A 71 7.91 -6.48 6.69
CA ALA A 71 8.19 -6.61 8.11
C ALA A 71 7.16 -7.55 8.76
N ARG A 72 7.63 -8.42 9.66
CA ARG A 72 6.79 -9.34 10.41
C ARG A 72 6.24 -8.60 11.62
N LEU A 73 4.92 -8.41 11.68
CA LEU A 73 4.28 -7.85 12.86
C LEU A 73 4.28 -8.89 13.99
N THR A 74 4.44 -8.42 15.22
CA THR A 74 4.37 -9.28 16.41
C THR A 74 2.93 -9.82 16.56
N GLU A 75 2.77 -11.10 16.90
CA GLU A 75 1.47 -11.79 16.94
C GLU A 75 0.44 -11.15 17.89
N VAL A 76 0.94 -10.42 18.91
CA VAL A 76 0.12 -9.65 19.86
C VAL A 76 -0.58 -8.44 19.24
N ILE A 77 -0.34 -8.14 17.95
CA ILE A 77 -0.88 -6.97 17.27
C ILE A 77 -1.84 -7.41 16.18
N THR A 78 -3.10 -7.56 16.55
CA THR A 78 -4.14 -8.15 15.71
C THR A 78 -4.78 -7.18 14.72
N ARG A 79 -4.47 -5.86 14.76
CA ARG A 79 -5.18 -4.88 13.92
C ARG A 79 -4.29 -3.78 13.33
N CYS A 80 -4.10 -3.83 12.02
CA CYS A 80 -3.72 -2.68 11.20
C CYS A 80 -4.96 -1.79 11.04
N LEU A 81 -4.91 -0.55 11.51
CA LEU A 81 -6.08 0.34 11.50
C LEU A 81 -6.30 0.96 10.13
N TYR A 82 -5.24 1.42 9.47
CA TYR A 82 -5.32 2.05 8.15
C TYR A 82 -4.03 1.83 7.35
N ARG A 83 -4.18 1.77 6.03
CA ARG A 83 -3.08 1.64 5.07
C ARG A 83 -2.97 2.94 4.28
N HIS A 84 -1.95 3.73 4.57
CA HIS A 84 -1.68 4.95 3.83
C HIS A 84 -0.97 4.58 2.52
N PRO A 85 -1.55 4.88 1.35
CA PRO A 85 -0.85 4.69 0.10
C PRO A 85 0.36 5.62 0.06
N VAL A 86 1.55 5.06 -0.15
CA VAL A 86 2.72 5.88 -0.52
C VAL A 86 2.35 6.50 -1.86
N TYR A 87 2.16 7.83 -1.84
CA TYR A 87 1.81 8.70 -2.96
C TYR A 87 1.80 8.00 -4.33
N ASN A 88 0.60 7.64 -4.82
CA ASN A 88 0.44 7.04 -6.13
C ASN A 88 -0.09 8.09 -7.11
N PRO A 89 0.71 8.57 -8.07
CA PRO A 89 0.25 9.57 -9.04
C PRO A 89 -0.94 9.11 -9.89
N LYS A 90 -1.16 7.78 -10.05
CA LYS A 90 -2.32 7.25 -10.78
C LYS A 90 -3.65 7.38 -10.05
N VAL A 91 -3.68 7.37 -8.71
CA VAL A 91 -4.95 7.51 -7.95
C VAL A 91 -5.54 8.92 -8.13
N LYS A 92 -4.71 9.93 -8.39
CA LYS A 92 -5.18 11.27 -8.80
C LYS A 92 -5.62 11.35 -10.26
N ALA A 93 -5.10 10.48 -11.13
CA ALA A 93 -5.44 10.47 -12.56
C ALA A 93 -6.72 9.68 -12.84
N THR A 94 -6.90 8.50 -12.23
CA THR A 94 -8.09 7.67 -12.41
C THR A 94 -9.33 8.26 -11.75
N THR A 95 -9.20 8.99 -10.63
CA THR A 95 -10.34 9.73 -10.03
C THR A 95 -10.87 10.89 -10.89
N ARG A 96 -10.17 11.30 -11.95
CA ARG A 96 -10.69 12.25 -12.95
C ARG A 96 -11.36 11.56 -14.15
N ILE A 97 -10.96 10.33 -14.48
CA ILE A 97 -11.46 9.60 -15.66
C ILE A 97 -12.64 8.70 -15.26
N ASP A 98 -12.58 8.03 -14.11
CA ASP A 98 -13.66 7.17 -13.60
C ASP A 98 -14.83 7.99 -12.98
N ALA A 99 -14.57 9.23 -12.53
CA ALA A 99 -15.63 10.13 -12.06
C ALA A 99 -16.51 10.68 -13.20
N GLN A 100 -16.08 10.57 -14.46
CA GLN A 100 -16.90 10.92 -15.63
C GLN A 100 -17.82 9.78 -16.08
N GLN A 101 -17.69 8.56 -15.54
CA GLN A 101 -18.52 7.40 -15.91
C GLN A 101 -19.61 7.02 -14.90
N LEU A 102 -19.72 7.74 -13.77
CA LEU A 102 -20.86 7.63 -12.83
C LEU A 102 -21.78 8.85 -12.87
N GLY A 103 -21.65 9.69 -13.91
CA GLY A 103 -22.54 10.82 -14.17
C GLY A 103 -23.36 10.58 -15.43
N THR A 104 -24.66 10.34 -15.23
CA THR A 104 -25.78 10.62 -16.15
C THR A 104 -25.76 9.94 -17.52
N THR A 105 -26.78 9.12 -17.79
CA THR A 105 -27.80 9.34 -18.84
C THR A 105 -28.91 8.27 -18.70
N PRO A 106 -30.12 8.54 -19.24
CA PRO A 106 -31.43 8.44 -18.56
C PRO A 106 -31.96 7.03 -18.30
#